data_AF-A0A1V5NH34-F1
#
_entry.id   AF-A0A1V5NH34-F1
#
_cell.length_a   1.000
_cell.length_b   1.000
_cell.length_c   1.000
_cell.angle_alpha   90.00
_cell.angle_beta   90.00
_cell.angle_gamma   90.00
#
_symmetry.space_group_name_H-M   'P 1'
#
loop_
_entity.id
_entity.type
_entity.pdbx_description
1 polymer ?
#
loop_
_entity_poly.entity_id
_entity_poly.type
_entity_poly.pdbx_seq_one_letter_code
_entity_poly.pdbx_strand_id
1 'polypeptide(L)' 'MIVYPNPCTAYIKFKTVELLTGATYHLFNVEGKLIRTGAIVDLENIIWTTDLASGVYFVQLSNSPSAATYFIHE' A
#
# COMPACT_ATOMS: atom_id res chain seq x y z
N MET A 1 11.04 2.94 -0.96
CA MET A 1 9.90 2.03 -1.20
C MET A 1 9.58 2.09 -2.68
N ILE A 2 9.35 0.95 -3.31
CA ILE A 2 8.93 0.88 -4.73
C ILE A 2 7.55 0.25 -4.76
N VAL A 3 6.60 0.80 -5.53
CA VAL A 3 5.22 0.33 -5.61
C VAL A 3 4.83 0.07 -7.07
N TYR A 4 4.21 -1.07 -7.35
CA TYR A 4 3.81 -1.48 -8.70
C TYR A 4 2.73 -2.58 -8.68
N PRO A 5 1.94 -2.74 -9.75
CA PRO A 5 1.78 -1.80 -10.87
C PRO A 5 1.06 -0.51 -10.43
N ASN A 6 1.31 0.58 -11.15
CA ASN A 6 0.55 1.82 -11.02
C ASN A 6 0.29 2.39 -12.43
N PRO A 7 -0.96 2.43 -12.94
CA PRO A 7 -2.22 2.03 -12.27
C PRO A 7 -2.34 0.54 -11.94
N CYS A 8 -3.24 0.19 -11.04
CA CYS A 8 -3.51 -1.18 -10.59
C CYS A 8 -5.00 -1.53 -10.68
N THR A 9 -5.32 -2.77 -11.04
CA THR A 9 -6.70 -3.29 -11.12
C THR A 9 -7.04 -4.24 -9.97
N ALA A 10 -6.09 -5.08 -9.53
CA ALA A 10 -6.38 -6.18 -8.59
C ALA A 10 -5.46 -6.25 -7.36
N TYR A 11 -4.22 -5.74 -7.47
CA TYR A 11 -3.26 -5.81 -6.37
C TYR A 11 -2.20 -4.71 -6.45
N ILE A 12 -1.78 -4.23 -5.30
CA ILE A 12 -0.62 -3.36 -5.14
C ILE A 12 0.51 -4.21 -4.59
N LYS A 13 1.64 -4.29 -5.30
CA LYS A 13 2.88 -4.78 -4.72
C LYS A 13 3.72 -3.62 -4.25
N PHE A 14 4.32 -3.76 -3.08
CA PHE A 14 5.34 -2.84 -2.64
C PHE A 14 6.57 -3.58 -2.10
N LYS A 15 7.73 -2.97 -2.35
CA LYS A 15 9.02 -3.41 -1.86
C LYS A 15 9.60 -2.46 -0.85
N THR A 16 10.04 -3.00 0.27
CA THR A 16 10.89 -2.31 1.25
C THR A 16 12.37 -2.58 0.95
N VAL A 17 13.24 -1.66 1.35
CA VAL A 17 14.71 -1.81 1.15
C VAL A 17 15.29 -2.77 2.18
N GLU A 18 14.71 -2.78 3.37
CA GLU A 18 15.08 -3.60 4.51
C GLU A 18 13.82 -4.22 5.14
N LEU A 19 14.00 -5.32 5.87
CA LEU A 19 12.90 -5.98 6.56
C LEU A 19 12.55 -5.14 7.79
N LEU A 20 11.39 -4.50 7.75
CA LEU A 20 10.89 -3.68 8.84
C LEU A 20 10.14 -4.56 9.85
N THR A 21 10.87 -5.37 10.62
CA THR A 21 10.28 -6.30 11.60
C THR A 21 9.36 -5.57 12.56
N GLY A 22 8.10 -6.02 12.62
CA GLY A 22 7.07 -5.42 13.48
C GLY A 22 6.43 -4.14 12.93
N ALA A 23 6.79 -3.69 11.72
CA ALA A 23 6.12 -2.59 11.07
C ALA A 23 4.81 -3.03 10.40
N THR A 24 3.88 -2.08 10.29
CA THR A 24 2.63 -2.24 9.54
C THR A 24 2.59 -1.28 8.36
N TYR A 25 1.82 -1.63 7.34
CA TYR A 25 1.41 -0.70 6.29
C TYR A 25 0.00 -0.21 6.57
N HIS A 26 -0.28 1.03 6.19
CA HIS A 26 -1.59 1.68 6.25
C HIS A 26 -2.02 2.09 4.85
N LEU A 27 -3.29 1.85 4.55
CA LEU A 27 -3.94 2.18 3.30
C LEU A 27 -4.95 3.29 3.54
N PHE A 28 -4.81 4.41 2.84
CA PHE A 28 -5.73 5.55 2.96
C PHE A 28 -6.39 5.86 1.62
N ASN A 29 -7.62 6.38 1.66
CA ASN A 29 -8.23 7.00 0.47
C ASN A 29 -7.82 8.49 0.37
N VAL A 30 -8.33 9.19 -0.66
CA VAL A 30 -8.09 10.64 -0.88
C VAL A 30 -8.53 11.55 0.26
N GLU A 31 -9.50 11.11 1.07
CA GLU A 31 -10.01 11.85 2.22
C GLU A 31 -9.13 11.66 3.47
N GLY A 32 -8.08 10.83 3.38
CA GLY A 32 -7.24 10.45 4.52
C GLY A 32 -7.88 9.40 5.43
N LYS A 33 -9.00 8.79 5.03
CA LYS A 33 -9.64 7.71 5.78
C LYS A 33 -8.81 6.45 5.69
N LEU A 34 -8.49 5.85 6.84
CA LEU A 34 -7.84 4.55 6.91
C LEU A 34 -8.80 3.46 6.40
N ILE A 35 -8.42 2.82 5.31
CA ILE A 35 -9.15 1.75 4.63
C ILE A 35 -8.67 0.38 5.09
N ARG A 36 -7.36 0.23 5.30
CA ARG A 36 -6.75 -1.06 5.66
C ARG A 36 -5.43 -0.88 6.40
N THR A 37 -5.11 -1.85 7.24
CA THR A 37 -3.77 -2.03 7.82
C THR A 37 -3.34 -3.49 7.69
N GLY A 38 -2.03 -3.75 7.65
CA GLY A 38 -1.48 -5.10 7.69
C GLY A 38 -0.02 -5.11 8.09
N ALA A 39 0.45 -6.25 8.59
CA ALA A 39 1.85 -6.43 8.97
C ALA A 39 2.75 -6.54 7.73
N ILE A 40 3.96 -5.98 7.83
CA ILE A 40 5.03 -6.18 6.87
C ILE A 40 5.81 -7.41 7.32
N VAL A 41 5.64 -8.51 6.58
CA VAL A 41 6.23 -9.81 6.94
C VAL A 41 7.41 -10.20 6.04
N ASP A 42 7.54 -9.54 4.90
CA ASP A 42 8.58 -9.79 3.90
C ASP A 42 9.06 -8.48 3.27
N LEU A 43 10.11 -8.55 2.45
CA LEU A 43 10.58 -7.43 1.62
C LEU A 43 9.61 -7.13 0.48
N GLU A 44 8.90 -8.13 -0.07
CA GLU A 44 7.84 -7.95 -1.06
C GLU A 44 6.47 -8.26 -0.43
N ASN A 45 5.55 -7.29 -0.46
CA ASN A 45 4.22 -7.41 0.11
C ASN A 45 3.15 -7.13 -0.94
N ILE A 46 2.00 -7.79 -0.80
CA ILE A 46 0.86 -7.68 -1.73
C ILE A 46 -0.36 -7.19 -0.96
N ILE A 47 -1.01 -6.15 -1.47
CA ILE A 47 -2.31 -5.66 -0.99
C ILE A 47 -3.34 -5.93 -2.09
N TRP A 48 -4.30 -6.81 -1.83
CA TRP A 48 -5.40 -7.07 -2.77
C TRP A 48 -6.40 -5.90 -2.76
N THR A 49 -6.72 -5.39 -3.94
CA THR A 49 -7.58 -4.21 -4.15
C THR A 49 -8.91 -4.55 -4.81
N THR A 50 -9.22 -5.82 -5.04
CA THR A 50 -10.44 -6.27 -5.73
C THR A 50 -11.75 -5.87 -5.02
N ASP A 51 -11.68 -5.51 -3.74
CA ASP A 51 -12.79 -5.06 -2.91
C ASP A 51 -12.84 -3.52 -2.78
N LEU A 52 -11.89 -2.81 -3.40
CA LEU A 52 -11.80 -1.36 -3.35
C LEU A 52 -12.41 -0.75 -4.62
N ALA A 53 -13.16 0.33 -4.47
CA ALA A 53 -13.64 1.11 -5.61
C ALA A 53 -12.47 1.74 -6.38
N SER A 54 -12.67 2.01 -7.68
CA SER A 54 -11.74 2.82 -8.47
C SER A 54 -11.48 4.17 -7.81
N GLY A 55 -10.22 4.58 -7.77
CA GLY A 55 -9.83 5.85 -7.15
C GLY A 55 -8.34 5.97 -6.82
N VAL A 56 -7.97 7.11 -6.25
CA VAL A 56 -6.61 7.35 -5.74
C VAL A 56 -6.54 6.94 -4.27
N TYR A 57 -5.43 6.33 -3.90
CA TYR A 57 -5.17 5.90 -2.54
C TYR A 57 -3.67 6.05 -2.20
N PHE A 58 -3.36 5.93 -0.91
CA PHE A 58 -2.01 6.11 -0.38
C PHE A 58 -1.61 4.91 0.48
N VAL A 59 -0.42 4.35 0.24
CA VAL A 59 0.22 3.39 1.15
C VAL A 59 1.26 4.14 1.98
N GLN A 60 1.20 4.01 3.30
CA GLN A 60 2.20 4.52 4.23
C GLN A 60 2.69 3.37 5.12
N LEU A 61 3.97 3.38 5.50
CA LEU A 61 4.51 2.41 6.47
C LEU A 61 4.59 3.06 7.85
N SER A 62 4.16 2.38 8.92
CA SER A 62 4.04 2.97 10.27
C SER A 62 5.36 3.42 10.88
N ASN A 63 6.47 2.75 10.53
CA ASN A 63 7.82 3.05 11.02
C ASN A 63 8.70 3.73 9.96
N SER A 64 8.13 4.27 8.89
CA SER A 64 8.90 4.99 7.88
C SER A 64 8.16 6.25 7.45
N PRO A 65 8.84 7.40 7.31
CA PRO A 65 8.25 8.58 6.67
C PRO A 65 7.96 8.36 5.17
N SER A 66 8.30 7.18 4.63
CA SER A 66 8.03 6.79 3.25
C SER A 66 6.53 6.55 3.04
N ALA A 67 5.92 7.36 2.17
CA ALA A 67 4.58 7.14 1.63
C ALA A 67 4.65 7.04 0.10
N ALA A 68 3.75 6.25 -0.49
CA ALA A 68 3.61 6.10 -1.92
C ALA A 68 2.15 6.28 -2.35
N THR A 69 1.95 7.11 -3.36
CA THR A 69 0.64 7.37 -3.97
C THR A 69 0.37 6.38 -5.11
N TYR A 70 -0.86 5.89 -5.23
CA TYR A 70 -1.22 4.97 -6.30
C TYR A 70 -2.67 5.16 -6.76
N PHE A 71 -2.94 4.73 -8.00
CA PHE A 71 -4.26 4.82 -8.63
C PHE A 71 -4.82 3.42 -8.91
N ILE A 72 -6.01 3.14 -8.39
CA ILE A 72 -6.79 1.95 -8.69
C ILE A 72 -7.73 2.29 -9.85
N HIS A 73 -7.64 1.51 -10.91
CA HIS A 73 -8.48 1.62 -12.10
C HIS A 73 -9.07 0.26 -12.42
N GLU A 74 -10.40 0.17 -12.50
CA GLU A 74 -11.17 -0.99 -12.97
C GLU A 74 -10.84 -1.39 -14.42
#